data_AF-A0A3B9KYR0-F1
#
_entry.id   AF-A0A3B9KYR0-F1
#
_cell.length_a   1.000
_cell.length_b   1.000
_cell.length_c   1.000
_cell.angle_alpha   90.00
_cell.angle_beta   90.00
_cell.angle_gamma   90.00
#
_symmetry.space_group_name_H-M   'P 1'
#
loop_
_entity.id
_entity.type
_entity.pdbx_description
1 polymer ?
#
loop_
_entity_poly.entity_id
_entity_poly.type
_entity_poly.pdbx_seq_one_letter_code
_entity_poly.pdbx_strand_id
1 'polypeptide(L)'
;DWIFLLTRTSDAGKKQEGITFICCPIDAPGVTVKPIITIDGKHVLNEVFFDNITVPEDYRIGEEGKGWTYSQYLLGFERTSYARIGGKRAMLRHVRDIAREMPENGNYRLIDDPGFARKLTEAEMAVDGLEMTVFRILSALSAGGSPGDAASTVKILATTTHQQITELMLDAVGHFGQPFGKA
;
A
#
# COMPACT_ATOMS: atom_id res chain seq x y z
N ASP A 1 13.64 2.31 -18.54
CA ASP A 1 12.46 2.06 -17.68
C ASP A 1 11.17 2.38 -18.42
N TRP A 2 10.05 1.81 -17.99
CA TRP A 2 8.75 1.93 -18.67
C TRP A 2 7.65 2.37 -17.71
N ILE A 3 6.60 3.00 -18.24
CA ILE A 3 5.41 3.39 -17.52
C ILE A 3 4.15 2.84 -18.17
N PHE A 4 3.24 2.36 -17.34
CA PHE A 4 1.89 1.96 -17.70
C PHE A 4 0.96 3.17 -17.76
N LEU A 5 0.26 3.36 -18.87
CA LEU A 5 -0.63 4.49 -19.09
C LEU A 5 -2.04 4.03 -19.46
N LEU A 6 -3.03 4.64 -18.82
CA LEU A 6 -4.44 4.55 -19.21
C LEU A 6 -4.80 5.83 -19.94
N THR A 7 -4.84 5.77 -21.26
CA THR A 7 -5.06 6.92 -22.14
C THR A 7 -6.46 6.87 -22.74
N ARG A 8 -7.09 8.02 -22.92
CA ARG A 8 -8.37 8.10 -23.64
C ARG A 8 -8.12 8.06 -25.14
N THR A 9 -8.73 7.12 -25.84
CA THR A 9 -8.72 7.04 -27.32
C THR A 9 -10.10 7.29 -27.94
N SER A 10 -11.16 7.32 -27.13
CA SER A 10 -12.51 7.68 -27.59
C SER A 10 -13.33 8.40 -26.50
N ASP A 11 -14.22 9.29 -26.94
CA ASP A 11 -15.24 9.95 -26.13
C ASP A 11 -16.64 9.40 -26.37
N ALA A 12 -16.79 8.42 -27.27
CA ALA A 12 -18.07 7.81 -27.57
C ALA A 12 -18.48 6.79 -26.48
N GLY A 13 -19.78 6.68 -26.21
CA GLY A 13 -20.32 5.67 -25.29
C GLY A 13 -19.99 5.95 -23.83
N LYS A 14 -19.78 4.88 -23.04
CA LYS A 14 -19.46 5.04 -21.62
C LYS A 14 -18.00 5.50 -21.47
N LYS A 15 -17.75 6.41 -20.53
CA LYS A 15 -16.42 7.00 -20.30
C LYS A 15 -15.30 5.97 -20.15
N GLN A 16 -15.59 4.81 -19.57
CA GLN A 16 -14.66 3.71 -19.35
C GLN A 16 -14.31 2.91 -20.62
N GLU A 17 -15.21 2.87 -21.60
CA GLU A 17 -15.05 2.13 -22.87
C GLU A 17 -14.12 2.87 -23.85
N GLY A 18 -13.83 4.15 -23.58
CA GLY A 18 -12.88 4.95 -24.36
C GLY A 18 -11.46 4.94 -23.82
N ILE A 19 -11.12 4.08 -22.86
CA ILE A 19 -9.79 4.02 -22.23
C ILE A 19 -8.99 2.86 -22.79
N THR A 20 -7.76 3.13 -23.21
CA THR A 20 -6.80 2.16 -23.75
C THR A 20 -5.59 2.05 -22.85
N PHE A 21 -5.07 0.84 -22.69
CA PHE A 21 -3.90 0.57 -21.86
C PHE A 21 -2.67 0.44 -22.75
N ILE A 22 -1.67 1.28 -22.53
CA ILE A 22 -0.39 1.25 -23.27
C ILE A 22 0.81 1.25 -22.32
N CYS A 23 1.95 0.79 -22.83
CA CYS A 23 3.27 0.99 -22.23
C CYS A 23 4.01 2.11 -22.95
N CYS A 24 4.76 2.93 -22.23
CA CYS A 24 5.61 3.97 -22.80
C CYS A 24 7.00 3.93 -22.15
N PRO A 25 8.10 4.04 -22.92
CA PRO A 25 9.42 4.26 -22.36
C PRO A 25 9.46 5.59 -21.61
N ILE A 26 9.96 5.61 -20.37
CA ILE A 26 9.99 6.84 -19.56
C ILE A 26 11.05 7.86 -20.05
N ASP A 27 11.98 7.39 -20.88
CA ASP A 27 13.02 8.15 -21.55
C ASP A 27 12.65 8.54 -22.99
N ALA A 28 11.42 8.28 -23.42
CA ALA A 28 10.95 8.67 -24.75
C ALA A 28 10.99 10.20 -24.92
N PRO A 29 11.35 10.72 -26.11
CA PRO A 29 11.31 12.15 -26.40
C PRO A 29 9.92 12.74 -26.11
N GLY A 30 9.87 13.84 -25.35
CA GLY A 30 8.63 14.51 -24.92
C GLY A 30 8.07 13.99 -23.58
N VAL A 31 8.68 12.98 -22.96
CA VAL A 31 8.38 12.57 -21.58
C VAL A 31 9.24 13.37 -20.60
N THR A 32 8.61 14.00 -19.61
CA THR A 32 9.31 14.70 -18.52
C THR A 32 8.86 14.17 -17.17
N VAL A 33 9.80 13.72 -16.34
CA VAL A 33 9.54 13.24 -14.98
C VAL A 33 9.99 14.31 -13.98
N LYS A 34 9.09 14.73 -13.10
CA LYS A 34 9.39 15.65 -12.00
C LYS A 34 9.18 14.95 -10.65
N PRO A 35 10.17 14.98 -9.74
CA PRO A 35 10.01 14.38 -8.43
C PRO A 35 8.97 15.16 -7.61
N ILE A 36 8.13 14.42 -6.88
CA ILE A 36 7.29 14.98 -5.82
C ILE A 36 7.89 14.54 -4.49
N ILE A 37 8.37 15.50 -3.71
CA ILE A 37 8.84 15.26 -2.35
C ILE A 37 7.63 15.25 -1.43
N THR A 38 7.36 14.11 -0.80
CA THR A 38 6.23 13.94 0.11
C THR A 38 6.47 14.70 1.41
N ILE A 39 5.40 14.92 2.19
CA ILE A 39 5.45 15.68 3.45
C ILE A 39 6.43 15.10 4.48
N ASP A 40 6.74 13.80 4.38
CA ASP A 40 7.74 13.11 5.20
C ASP A 40 9.17 13.18 4.61
N GLY A 41 9.39 14.05 3.61
CA GLY A 41 10.69 14.33 2.99
C GLY A 41 11.16 13.28 1.98
N LYS A 42 10.36 12.26 1.67
CA LYS A 42 10.77 11.15 0.80
C LYS A 42 10.47 11.43 -0.68
N HIS A 43 11.33 10.90 -1.55
CA HIS A 43 11.07 10.84 -2.98
C HIS A 43 10.56 9.44 -3.36
N VAL A 44 9.24 9.29 -3.33
CA VAL A 44 8.55 8.04 -3.71
C VAL A 44 7.42 8.27 -4.72
N LEU A 45 7.18 9.53 -5.10
CA LEU A 45 6.16 9.95 -6.06
C LEU A 45 6.82 10.81 -7.15
N ASN A 46 6.26 10.76 -8.35
CA ASN A 46 6.65 11.62 -9.45
C ASN A 46 5.39 12.15 -10.16
N GLU A 47 5.49 13.36 -10.69
CA GLU A 47 4.61 13.86 -11.73
C GLU A 47 5.26 13.57 -13.09
N VAL A 48 4.49 13.05 -14.06
CA VAL A 48 5.00 12.70 -15.38
C VAL A 48 4.20 13.44 -16.45
N PHE A 49 4.89 14.21 -17.28
CA PHE A 49 4.33 14.96 -18.39
C PHE A 49 4.62 14.24 -19.70
N PHE A 50 3.63 14.23 -20.59
CA PHE A 50 3.71 13.66 -21.93
C PHE A 50 3.36 14.75 -22.94
N ASP A 51 4.36 15.30 -23.62
CA ASP A 51 4.20 16.38 -24.59
C ASP A 51 4.39 15.86 -26.02
N ASN A 52 3.28 15.79 -26.77
CA ASN A 52 3.25 15.39 -28.18
C ASN A 52 4.04 14.12 -28.51
N ILE A 53 4.03 13.15 -27.58
CA ILE A 53 4.74 11.89 -27.76
C ILE A 53 4.02 10.99 -28.76
N THR A 54 4.79 10.14 -29.45
CA THR A 54 4.26 9.08 -30.30
C THR A 54 4.64 7.73 -29.70
N VAL A 55 3.66 6.84 -29.57
CA VAL A 55 3.86 5.48 -29.03
C VAL A 55 3.43 4.48 -30.10
N PRO A 56 4.28 3.49 -30.45
CA PRO A 56 3.89 2.40 -31.36
C PRO A 56 2.64 1.65 -30.88
N GLU A 57 1.77 1.26 -31.81
CA GLU A 57 0.56 0.49 -31.47
C GLU A 57 0.89 -0.86 -30.81
N ASP A 58 2.03 -1.46 -31.16
CA ASP A 58 2.54 -2.70 -30.56
C ASP A 58 2.80 -2.60 -29.05
N TYR A 59 2.85 -1.39 -28.48
CA TYR A 59 2.98 -1.18 -27.03
C TYR A 59 1.62 -1.12 -26.32
N ARG A 60 0.51 -1.27 -27.05
CA ARG A 60 -0.82 -1.42 -26.49
C ARG A 60 -0.95 -2.79 -25.81
N ILE A 61 -1.47 -2.78 -24.58
CA ILE A 61 -1.83 -3.98 -23.86
C ILE A 61 -3.28 -4.34 -24.21
N GLY A 62 -3.42 -5.41 -24.98
CA GLY A 62 -4.72 -5.94 -25.39
C GLY A 62 -5.44 -5.03 -26.40
N GLU A 63 -6.76 -4.98 -26.29
CA GLU A 63 -7.63 -4.28 -27.23
C GLU A 63 -7.79 -2.79 -26.89
N GLU A 64 -8.00 -1.98 -27.92
CA GLU A 64 -8.36 -0.57 -27.76
C GLU A 64 -9.72 -0.41 -27.03
N GLY A 65 -9.83 0.57 -26.16
CA GLY A 65 -11.05 0.82 -25.37
C GLY A 65 -11.30 -0.18 -24.23
N LYS A 66 -10.47 -1.21 -24.08
CA LYS A 66 -10.55 -2.21 -22.99
C LYS A 66 -9.59 -1.93 -21.83
N GLY A 67 -8.87 -0.83 -21.86
CA GLY A 67 -7.86 -0.48 -20.85
C GLY A 67 -8.43 -0.37 -19.44
N TRP A 68 -9.65 0.15 -19.28
CA TRP A 68 -10.31 0.15 -17.97
C TRP A 68 -10.50 -1.27 -17.42
N THR A 69 -11.01 -2.20 -18.24
CA THR A 69 -11.21 -3.60 -17.86
C THR A 69 -9.90 -4.26 -17.43
N TYR A 70 -8.82 -4.09 -18.22
CA TYR A 70 -7.52 -4.66 -17.90
C TYR A 70 -6.92 -4.05 -16.62
N SER A 71 -7.08 -2.73 -16.40
CA SER A 71 -6.62 -2.08 -15.18
C SER A 71 -7.33 -2.57 -13.93
N GLN A 72 -8.66 -2.78 -14.00
CA GLN A 72 -9.44 -3.31 -12.89
C GLN A 72 -9.02 -4.75 -12.58
N TYR A 73 -8.75 -5.56 -13.61
CA TYR A 73 -8.21 -6.89 -13.44
C TYR A 73 -6.87 -6.83 -12.69
N LEU A 74 -5.89 -6.04 -13.16
CA LEU A 74 -4.57 -5.92 -12.55
C LEU A 74 -4.65 -5.42 -11.09
N LEU A 75 -5.46 -4.39 -10.82
CA LEU A 75 -5.69 -3.87 -9.47
C LEU A 75 -6.30 -4.92 -8.52
N GLY A 76 -7.02 -5.90 -9.04
CA GLY A 76 -7.53 -7.03 -8.25
C GLY A 76 -6.39 -7.89 -7.68
N PHE A 77 -5.33 -8.12 -8.46
CA PHE A 77 -4.21 -8.98 -8.06
C PHE A 77 -3.20 -8.27 -7.15
N GLU A 78 -2.95 -6.98 -7.36
CA GLU A 78 -1.96 -6.23 -6.56
C GLU A 78 -2.33 -6.11 -5.08
N ARG A 79 -3.62 -6.15 -4.74
CA ARG A 79 -4.12 -5.86 -3.39
C ARG A 79 -3.77 -6.92 -2.35
N THR A 80 -3.49 -8.16 -2.74
CA THR A 80 -3.02 -9.19 -1.80
C THR A 80 -1.61 -8.90 -1.30
N SER A 81 -0.74 -8.36 -2.16
CA SER A 81 0.63 -7.95 -1.78
C SER A 81 0.66 -6.81 -0.76
N TYR A 82 -0.40 -5.98 -0.74
CA TYR A 82 -0.50 -4.81 0.12
C TYR A 82 -0.70 -5.15 1.61
N ALA A 83 -1.09 -6.39 1.94
CA ALA A 83 -1.29 -6.80 3.32
C ALA A 83 0.00 -6.66 4.16
N ARG A 84 1.18 -6.88 3.56
CA ARG A 84 2.51 -6.71 4.18
C ARG A 84 2.61 -7.32 5.59
N ILE A 85 2.13 -8.55 5.75
CA ILE A 85 2.03 -9.24 7.06
C ILE A 85 3.38 -9.25 7.80
N GLY A 86 4.45 -9.67 7.12
CA GLY A 86 5.79 -9.73 7.73
C GLY A 86 6.27 -8.38 8.27
N GLY A 87 5.97 -7.28 7.55
CA GLY A 87 6.28 -5.92 8.01
C GLY A 87 5.49 -5.54 9.26
N LYS A 88 4.19 -5.86 9.31
CA LYS A 88 3.35 -5.61 10.50
C LYS A 88 3.82 -6.39 11.71
N ARG A 89 4.21 -7.66 11.53
CA ARG A 89 4.80 -8.48 12.60
C ARG A 89 6.11 -7.88 13.12
N ALA A 90 6.96 -7.37 12.23
CA ALA A 90 8.20 -6.69 12.63
C ALA A 90 7.91 -5.43 13.44
N MET A 91 6.94 -4.62 13.02
CA MET A 91 6.52 -3.43 13.77
C MET A 91 5.96 -3.79 15.15
N LEU A 92 5.10 -4.81 15.27
CA LEU A 92 4.58 -5.27 16.56
C LEU A 92 5.67 -5.78 17.50
N ARG A 93 6.66 -6.53 16.97
CA ARG A 93 7.84 -6.93 17.75
C ARG A 93 8.59 -5.72 18.28
N HIS A 94 8.82 -4.72 17.42
CA HIS A 94 9.50 -3.51 17.82
C HIS A 94 8.74 -2.73 18.93
N VAL A 95 7.42 -2.57 18.79
CA VAL A 95 6.56 -1.97 19.83
C VAL A 95 6.68 -2.75 21.15
N ARG A 96 6.66 -4.09 21.07
CA ARG A 96 6.80 -4.97 22.25
C ARG A 96 8.17 -4.85 22.90
N ASP A 97 9.23 -4.71 22.12
CA ASP A 97 10.60 -4.56 22.62
C ASP A 97 10.72 -3.24 23.40
N ILE A 98 10.26 -2.13 22.83
CA ILE A 98 10.22 -0.82 23.50
C ILE A 98 9.38 -0.88 24.78
N ALA A 99 8.18 -1.48 24.71
CA ALA A 99 7.30 -1.56 25.87
C ALA A 99 7.84 -2.41 27.03
N ARG A 100 8.81 -3.29 26.76
CA ARG A 100 9.50 -4.12 27.76
C ARG A 100 10.67 -3.41 28.42
N GLU A 101 11.17 -2.33 27.83
CA GLU A 101 12.25 -1.55 28.43
C GLU A 101 11.73 -0.81 29.67
N MET A 102 12.56 -0.80 30.73
CA MET A 102 12.28 -0.02 31.92
C MET A 102 12.67 1.43 31.64
N PRO A 103 11.76 2.42 31.77
CA PRO A 103 12.13 3.81 31.57
C PRO A 103 13.17 4.23 32.62
N GLU A 104 14.17 5.04 32.25
CA GLU A 104 15.25 5.48 33.17
C GLU A 104 14.73 6.12 34.47
N ASN A 105 13.54 6.73 34.42
CA ASN A 105 12.86 7.36 35.57
C ASN A 105 11.44 6.78 35.80
N GLY A 106 11.16 5.58 35.27
CA GLY A 106 9.85 4.95 35.34
C GLY A 106 9.71 4.00 36.53
N ASN A 107 8.49 3.85 37.04
CA ASN A 107 8.18 2.91 38.12
C ASN A 107 7.68 1.54 37.61
N TYR A 108 7.33 1.45 36.32
CA TYR A 108 6.83 0.23 35.69
C TYR A 108 7.15 0.23 34.20
N ARG A 109 7.19 -0.96 33.59
CA ARG A 109 7.32 -1.12 32.14
C ARG A 109 5.95 -0.96 31.50
N LEU A 110 5.89 -0.34 30.33
CA LEU A 110 4.61 -0.10 29.65
C LEU A 110 3.88 -1.42 29.32
N ILE A 111 4.61 -2.51 29.07
CA ILE A 111 4.03 -3.83 28.83
C ILE A 111 3.24 -4.39 30.04
N ASP A 112 3.51 -3.90 31.26
CA ASP A 112 2.81 -4.30 32.47
C ASP A 112 1.52 -3.47 32.71
N ASP A 113 1.28 -2.40 31.93
CA ASP A 113 0.03 -1.66 31.95
C ASP A 113 -1.10 -2.47 31.28
N PRO A 114 -2.20 -2.80 31.99
CA PRO A 114 -3.26 -3.63 31.44
C PRO A 114 -3.95 -3.01 30.22
N GLY A 115 -4.02 -1.68 30.14
CA GLY A 115 -4.61 -0.96 29.02
C GLY A 115 -3.78 -1.10 27.74
N PHE A 116 -2.47 -0.89 27.86
CA PHE A 116 -1.53 -1.06 26.76
C PHE A 116 -1.41 -2.52 26.32
N ALA A 117 -1.27 -3.46 27.27
CA ALA A 117 -1.18 -4.89 26.98
C ALA A 117 -2.40 -5.40 26.20
N ARG A 118 -3.60 -4.90 26.54
CA ARG A 118 -4.83 -5.19 25.80
C ARG A 118 -4.77 -4.65 24.37
N LYS A 119 -4.46 -3.37 24.17
CA LYS A 119 -4.36 -2.76 22.83
C LYS A 119 -3.33 -3.49 21.95
N LEU A 120 -2.17 -3.85 22.52
CA LEU A 120 -1.13 -4.61 21.81
C LEU A 120 -1.64 -5.98 21.37
N THR A 121 -2.34 -6.70 22.26
CA THR A 121 -2.94 -8.00 21.96
C THR A 121 -4.00 -7.89 20.86
N GLU A 122 -4.85 -6.85 20.91
CA GLU A 122 -5.85 -6.58 19.87
C GLU A 122 -5.20 -6.34 18.50
N ALA A 123 -4.09 -5.60 18.45
CA ALA A 123 -3.34 -5.38 17.21
C ALA A 123 -2.67 -6.66 16.68
N GLU A 124 -2.16 -7.53 17.57
CA GLU A 124 -1.63 -8.84 17.20
C GLU A 124 -2.72 -9.74 16.59
N MET A 125 -3.87 -9.83 17.25
CA MET A 125 -5.04 -10.55 16.74
C MET A 125 -5.52 -10.00 15.39
N ALA A 126 -5.47 -8.69 15.19
CA ALA A 126 -5.83 -8.08 13.92
C ALA A 126 -4.86 -8.50 12.79
N VAL A 127 -3.56 -8.61 13.08
CA VAL A 127 -2.58 -9.15 12.12
C VAL A 127 -2.84 -10.63 11.83
N ASP A 128 -3.16 -11.44 12.85
CA ASP A 128 -3.54 -12.86 12.64
C ASP A 128 -4.75 -12.98 11.71
N GLY A 129 -5.80 -12.19 11.98
CA GLY A 129 -7.02 -12.18 11.17
C GLY A 129 -6.76 -11.73 9.73
N LEU A 130 -5.94 -10.70 9.54
CA LEU A 130 -5.52 -10.24 8.22
C LEU A 130 -4.73 -11.33 7.47
N GLU A 131 -3.80 -12.00 8.13
CA GLU A 131 -2.99 -13.09 7.56
C GLU A 131 -3.86 -14.26 7.10
N MET A 132 -4.80 -14.71 7.93
CA MET A 132 -5.75 -15.76 7.56
C MET A 132 -6.66 -15.35 6.40
N THR A 133 -7.04 -14.07 6.33
CA THR A 133 -7.82 -13.53 5.20
C THR A 133 -7.01 -13.58 3.90
N VAL A 134 -5.73 -13.23 3.94
CA VAL A 134 -4.82 -13.34 2.80
C VAL A 134 -4.67 -14.79 2.36
N PHE A 135 -4.45 -15.74 3.28
CA PHE A 135 -4.35 -17.16 2.94
C PHE A 135 -5.63 -17.70 2.28
N ARG A 136 -6.81 -17.27 2.72
CA ARG A 136 -8.07 -17.65 2.08
C ARG A 136 -8.15 -17.19 0.62
N ILE A 137 -7.72 -15.96 0.35
CA ILE A 137 -7.68 -15.41 -1.02
C ILE A 137 -6.67 -16.18 -1.88
N LEU A 138 -5.47 -16.44 -1.36
CA LEU A 138 -4.44 -17.20 -2.07
C LEU A 138 -4.89 -18.63 -2.36
N SER A 139 -5.58 -19.28 -1.43
CA SER A 139 -6.15 -20.61 -1.64
C SER A 139 -7.20 -20.60 -2.75
N ALA A 140 -8.10 -19.60 -2.79
CA ALA A 140 -9.08 -19.47 -3.87
C ALA A 140 -8.42 -19.22 -5.24
N LEU A 141 -7.39 -18.39 -5.27
CA LEU A 141 -6.59 -18.14 -6.47
C LEU A 141 -5.89 -19.40 -6.99
N SER A 142 -5.31 -20.21 -6.09
CA SER A 142 -4.65 -21.48 -6.48
C SER A 142 -5.61 -22.50 -7.10
N ALA A 143 -6.92 -22.38 -6.83
CA ALA A 143 -7.96 -23.20 -7.43
C ALA A 143 -8.50 -22.64 -8.76
N GLY A 144 -7.85 -21.62 -9.34
CA GLY A 144 -8.27 -20.95 -10.58
C GLY A 144 -9.35 -19.88 -10.39
N GLY A 145 -9.65 -19.51 -9.14
CA GLY A 145 -10.57 -18.42 -8.82
C GLY A 145 -9.97 -17.03 -9.08
N SER A 146 -10.71 -15.99 -8.70
CA SER A 146 -10.24 -14.60 -8.72
C SER A 146 -10.28 -14.01 -7.30
N PRO A 147 -9.53 -12.93 -7.00
CA PRO A 147 -9.54 -12.31 -5.67
C PRO A 147 -10.93 -11.78 -5.27
N GLY A 148 -11.74 -11.40 -6.26
CA GLY A 148 -13.07 -10.80 -6.06
C GLY A 148 -13.07 -9.60 -5.10
N ASP A 149 -14.19 -9.39 -4.43
CA ASP A 149 -14.38 -8.29 -3.48
C ASP A 149 -13.50 -8.41 -2.22
N ALA A 150 -12.98 -9.61 -1.94
CA ALA A 150 -12.13 -9.86 -0.77
C ALA A 150 -10.83 -9.03 -0.80
N ALA A 151 -10.36 -8.64 -1.99
CA ALA A 151 -9.24 -7.74 -2.16
C ALA A 151 -9.49 -6.34 -1.54
N SER A 152 -10.73 -5.83 -1.61
CA SER A 152 -11.10 -4.55 -0.99
C SER A 152 -11.13 -4.65 0.54
N THR A 153 -11.61 -5.77 1.07
CA THR A 153 -11.58 -6.08 2.52
C THR A 153 -10.15 -6.09 3.04
N VAL A 154 -9.23 -6.75 2.33
CA VAL A 154 -7.80 -6.76 2.69
C VAL A 154 -7.23 -5.36 2.76
N LYS A 155 -7.57 -4.47 1.82
CA LYS A 155 -7.08 -3.09 1.84
C LYS A 155 -7.47 -2.37 3.13
N ILE A 156 -8.75 -2.42 3.50
CA ILE A 156 -9.28 -1.77 4.70
C ILE A 156 -8.60 -2.35 5.95
N LEU A 157 -8.63 -3.68 6.11
CA LEU A 157 -8.02 -4.34 7.26
C LEU A 157 -6.53 -4.03 7.36
N ALA A 158 -5.80 -4.11 6.24
CA ALA A 158 -4.36 -3.86 6.23
C ALA A 158 -3.99 -2.43 6.61
N THR A 159 -4.77 -1.42 6.19
CA THR A 159 -4.52 -0.02 6.55
C THR A 159 -4.94 0.28 7.99
N THR A 160 -6.09 -0.22 8.44
CA THR A 160 -6.56 -0.01 9.82
C THR A 160 -5.63 -0.69 10.83
N THR A 161 -5.23 -1.94 10.58
CA THR A 161 -4.25 -2.63 11.43
C THR A 161 -2.89 -1.92 11.42
N HIS A 162 -2.45 -1.40 10.27
CA HIS A 162 -1.21 -0.63 10.24
C HIS A 162 -1.30 0.64 11.10
N GLN A 163 -2.42 1.37 10.99
CA GLN A 163 -2.66 2.57 11.79
C GLN A 163 -2.66 2.25 13.30
N GLN A 164 -3.36 1.18 13.71
CA GLN A 164 -3.37 0.73 15.10
C GLN A 164 -1.96 0.44 15.64
N ILE A 165 -1.11 -0.22 14.84
CA ILE A 165 0.28 -0.50 15.23
C ILE A 165 1.09 0.80 15.34
N THR A 166 0.90 1.76 14.42
CA THR A 166 1.60 3.05 14.48
C THR A 166 1.14 3.92 15.65
N GLU A 167 -0.13 3.86 16.04
CA GLU A 167 -0.64 4.53 17.24
C GLU A 167 -0.06 3.91 18.51
N LEU A 168 0.02 2.58 18.57
CA LEU A 168 0.71 1.86 19.66
C LEU A 168 2.20 2.22 19.73
N MET A 169 2.86 2.41 18.59
CA MET A 169 4.24 2.85 18.54
C MET A 169 4.39 4.25 19.16
N LEU A 170 3.47 5.18 18.87
CA LEU A 170 3.44 6.51 19.49
C LEU A 170 3.22 6.42 21.01
N ASP A 171 2.27 5.60 21.46
CA ASP A 171 2.03 5.34 22.88
C ASP A 171 3.31 4.78 23.56
N ALA A 172 4.04 3.90 22.86
CA ALA A 172 5.25 3.24 23.38
C ALA A 172 6.46 4.18 23.49
N VAL A 173 6.72 5.02 22.49
CA VAL A 173 7.85 5.96 22.53
C VAL A 173 7.57 7.19 23.40
N GLY A 174 6.31 7.54 23.61
CA GLY A 174 5.89 8.69 24.41
C GLY A 174 6.63 9.97 24.02
N HIS A 175 7.32 10.59 24.98
CA HIS A 175 8.04 11.86 24.80
C HIS A 175 9.23 11.77 23.85
N PHE A 176 9.77 10.57 23.59
CA PHE A 176 10.85 10.35 22.61
C PHE A 176 10.35 10.36 21.16
N GLY A 177 9.03 10.35 20.95
CA GLY A 177 8.40 10.37 19.63
C GLY A 177 8.32 11.74 18.95
N GLN A 178 9.00 12.78 19.45
CA GLN A 178 8.92 14.10 18.82
C GLN A 178 9.46 14.06 17.38
N PRO A 179 8.69 14.54 16.38
CA PRO A 179 9.00 14.37 14.96
C PRO A 179 10.26 15.13 14.51
N PHE A 180 10.79 16.02 15.35
CA PHE A 180 11.99 16.80 15.12
C PHE A 180 12.79 16.94 16.43
N GLY A 181 13.52 15.89 16.82
CA GLY A 181 14.56 16.04 17.83
C GLY A 181 15.56 17.11 17.39
N LYS A 182 15.99 17.98 18.31
CA LYS A 182 17.00 19.01 18.01
C LYS A 182 18.24 18.35 17.38
N ALA A 183 18.72 18.95 16.29
CA ALA A 183 20.01 18.65 15.67
C ALA A 183 21.16 18.73 16.67
#